data_AF-A0A074WB14-F1
#
_entry.id   AF-A0A074WB14-F1
#
_cell.length_a   1.000
_cell.length_b   1.000
_cell.length_c   1.000
_cell.angle_alpha   90.00
_cell.angle_beta   90.00
_cell.angle_gamma   90.00
#
_symmetry.space_group_name_H-M   'P 1'
#
loop_
_entity.id
_entity.type
_entity.pdbx_description
1 polymer ?
#
loop_
_entity_poly.entity_id
_entity_poly.type
_entity_poly.pdbx_seq_one_letter_code
_entity_poly.pdbx_strand_id
1 'polypeptide(L)'
;MSSFSSQNDLLQCLFINLRNAAASWGTESKQYKEVQKMVYAHLAEMQAQGLKTDLSGVRAQQLQEADELSMAFQKLDLELKTQEAEAGAGEKMQQ
;
A
#
# COMPACT_ATOMS: atom_id res chain seq x y z
N MET A 1 22.98 4.26 17.27
CA MET A 1 21.61 3.86 16.88
C MET A 1 21.31 2.54 17.59
N SER A 2 20.24 2.49 18.39
CA SER A 2 19.86 1.33 19.19
C SER A 2 19.42 0.16 18.29
N SER A 3 19.89 -1.05 18.59
CA SER A 3 19.57 -2.29 17.84
C SER A 3 18.06 -2.52 17.63
N PHE A 4 17.23 -2.07 18.58
CA PHE A 4 15.77 -2.11 18.47
C PHE A 4 15.20 -1.31 17.28
N SER A 5 15.77 -0.14 16.96
CA SER A 5 15.31 0.68 15.82
C SER A 5 15.55 -0.07 14.51
N SER A 6 16.75 -0.62 14.33
CA SER A 6 17.11 -1.35 13.11
C SER A 6 16.25 -2.60 12.87
N GLN A 7 15.77 -3.24 13.94
CA GLN A 7 14.91 -4.42 13.84
C GLN A 7 13.51 -4.05 13.33
N ASN A 8 12.96 -2.93 13.80
CA ASN A 8 11.70 -2.41 13.30
C ASN A 8 11.85 -1.85 11.87
N ASP A 9 12.92 -1.13 11.56
CA ASP A 9 13.16 -0.61 10.21
C ASP A 9 13.22 -1.74 9.16
N LEU A 10 13.90 -2.85 9.49
CA LEU A 10 13.92 -4.04 8.64
C LEU A 10 12.54 -4.68 8.52
N LEU A 11 11.81 -4.79 9.62
CA LEU A 11 10.45 -5.34 9.61
C LEU A 11 9.51 -4.51 8.71
N GLN A 12 9.60 -3.18 8.75
CA GLN A 12 8.82 -2.30 7.88
C GLN A 12 9.16 -2.51 6.40
N CYS A 13 10.44 -2.59 6.05
CA CYS A 13 10.90 -2.90 4.69
C CYS A 13 10.35 -4.24 4.19
N LEU A 14 10.36 -5.28 5.04
CA LEU A 14 9.83 -6.59 4.68
C LEU A 14 8.31 -6.55 4.44
N PHE A 15 7.55 -5.81 5.25
CA PHE A 15 6.11 -5.64 5.02
C PHE A 15 5.79 -4.88 3.73
N ILE A 16 6.56 -3.83 3.41
CA ILE A 16 6.41 -3.10 2.14
C ILE A 16 6.69 -4.03 0.96
N ASN A 17 7.78 -4.80 1.02
CA ASN A 17 8.11 -5.77 -0.02
C ASN A 17 7.04 -6.86 -0.16
N LEU A 18 6.46 -7.32 0.95
CA LEU A 18 5.39 -8.31 0.93
C LEU A 18 4.14 -7.76 0.24
N ARG A 19 3.76 -6.52 0.56
CA ARG A 19 2.67 -5.79 -0.11
C ARG A 19 2.92 -5.64 -1.60
N ASN A 20 4.11 -5.16 -1.96
CA ASN A 20 4.50 -4.96 -3.36
C ASN A 20 4.50 -6.29 -4.13
N ALA A 21 4.90 -7.38 -3.48
CA ALA A 21 4.88 -8.70 -4.08
C ALA A 21 3.45 -9.21 -4.32
N ALA A 22 2.54 -8.98 -3.35
CA ALA A 22 1.12 -9.29 -3.51
C ALA A 22 0.49 -8.51 -4.68
N ALA A 23 0.79 -7.21 -4.78
CA ALA A 23 0.26 -6.35 -5.83
C ALA A 23 0.82 -6.70 -7.22
N SER A 24 2.11 -7.04 -7.31
CA SER A 24 2.79 -7.27 -8.59
C SER A 24 2.59 -8.69 -9.14
N TRP A 25 2.59 -9.70 -8.27
CA TRP A 25 2.61 -11.11 -8.68
C TRP A 25 1.49 -11.95 -8.08
N GLY A 26 0.69 -11.41 -7.14
CA GLY A 26 -0.34 -12.15 -6.42
C GLY A 26 0.19 -12.96 -5.24
N THR A 27 -0.71 -13.31 -4.32
CA THR A 27 -0.39 -13.99 -3.05
C THR A 27 0.04 -15.45 -3.22
N GLU A 28 -0.26 -16.08 -4.35
CA GLU A 28 0.17 -17.45 -4.63
C GLU A 28 1.55 -17.54 -5.27
N SER A 29 2.14 -16.40 -5.65
CA SER A 29 3.43 -16.33 -6.32
C SER A 29 4.57 -16.79 -5.42
N LYS A 30 5.64 -17.28 -6.07
CA LYS A 30 6.89 -17.62 -5.37
C LYS A 30 7.47 -16.40 -4.66
N GLN A 31 7.45 -15.25 -5.31
CA GLN A 31 7.97 -13.97 -4.80
C GLN A 31 7.28 -13.60 -3.49
N TYR A 32 5.94 -13.63 -3.46
CA TYR A 32 5.18 -13.36 -2.23
C TYR A 32 5.53 -14.35 -1.13
N LYS A 33 5.54 -15.66 -1.43
CA LYS A 33 5.82 -16.72 -0.44
C LYS A 33 7.24 -16.62 0.15
N GLU A 34 8.23 -16.23 -0.64
CA GLU A 34 9.60 -16.04 -0.13
C GLU A 34 9.71 -14.83 0.78
N VAL A 35 9.12 -13.69 0.42
CA VAL A 35 9.11 -12.52 1.31
C VAL A 35 8.30 -12.80 2.58
N GLN A 36 7.19 -13.55 2.47
CA GLN A 36 6.39 -13.98 3.62
C GLN A 36 7.21 -14.80 4.61
N LYS A 37 8.02 -15.74 4.13
CA LYS A 37 8.95 -16.51 4.98
C LYS A 37 9.95 -15.61 5.69
N MET A 38 10.52 -14.61 4.99
CA MET A 38 11.46 -13.65 5.58
C MET A 38 10.81 -12.83 6.69
N VAL A 39 9.57 -12.37 6.50
CA VAL A 39 8.79 -11.68 7.55
C VAL A 39 8.63 -12.57 8.78
N TYR A 40 8.20 -13.82 8.61
CA TYR A 40 8.00 -14.73 9.74
C TYR A 40 9.30 -15.09 10.46
N ALA A 41 10.38 -15.32 9.72
CA ALA A 41 11.69 -15.59 10.31
C ALA A 41 12.15 -14.41 11.17
N HIS A 42 12.05 -13.19 10.64
CA HIS A 42 12.44 -11.97 11.35
C HIS A 42 11.60 -11.72 12.60
N LEU A 43 10.28 -11.94 12.52
CA LEU A 43 9.38 -11.86 13.68
C LEU A 43 9.75 -12.87 14.78
N ALA A 44 10.10 -14.10 14.40
CA ALA A 44 10.53 -15.12 15.34
C ALA A 44 11.86 -14.76 16.02
N GLU A 45 12.82 -14.19 15.28
CA GLU A 45 14.09 -13.70 15.83
C GLU A 45 13.87 -12.55 16.81
N MET A 46 13.02 -11.58 16.47
CA MET A 46 12.67 -10.48 17.36
C MET A 46 11.99 -10.99 18.65
N GLN A 47 11.07 -11.94 18.53
CA GLN A 47 10.41 -12.56 19.68
C GLN A 47 11.40 -13.32 20.57
N ALA A 48 12.34 -14.07 19.99
CA ALA A 48 13.39 -14.77 20.73
C ALA A 48 14.31 -13.81 21.49
N GLN A 49 14.49 -12.58 20.98
CA GLN A 49 15.25 -11.51 21.63
C GLN A 49 14.40 -10.67 22.61
N GLY A 50 13.12 -11.00 22.81
CA GLY A 50 12.21 -10.26 23.70
C GLY A 50 11.83 -8.86 23.19
N LEU A 51 12.03 -8.60 21.89
CA LEU A 51 11.73 -7.33 21.27
C LEU A 51 10.24 -7.27 20.89
N LYS A 52 9.61 -6.11 21.11
CA LYS A 52 8.26 -5.83 20.63
C LYS A 52 8.31 -5.26 19.22
N THR A 53 7.30 -5.57 18.41
CA THR A 53 7.15 -4.98 17.08
C THR A 53 6.47 -3.62 17.17
N ASP A 54 6.95 -2.66 16.39
CA ASP A 54 6.29 -1.38 16.15
C ASP A 54 6.07 -1.20 14.65
N LEU A 55 4.80 -1.27 14.25
CA LEU A 55 4.34 -1.13 12.87
C LEU A 55 3.47 0.12 12.67
N SER A 56 3.50 1.04 13.63
CA SER A 56 2.73 2.29 13.55
C SER A 56 3.03 3.08 12.27
N GLY A 57 4.30 3.14 11.85
CA GLY A 57 4.73 3.79 10.61
C GLY A 57 4.10 3.17 9.35
N VAL A 58 4.13 1.84 9.23
CA VAL A 58 3.54 1.12 8.08
C VAL A 58 2.03 1.34 8.04
N ARG A 59 1.36 1.33 9.20
CA ARG A 59 -0.08 1.59 9.28
C ARG A 59 -0.42 3.03 8.87
N ALA A 60 0.34 4.01 9.34
CA ALA A 60 0.15 5.40 8.96
C ALA A 60 0.31 5.61 7.45
N GLN A 61 1.34 4.98 6.86
CA GLN A 61 1.57 5.03 5.42
C GLN A 61 0.41 4.41 4.63
N GLN A 62 -0.13 3.26 5.05
CA GLN A 62 -1.27 2.63 4.39
C GLN A 62 -2.54 3.49 4.42
N LEU A 63 -2.78 4.20 5.53
CA LEU A 63 -3.91 5.12 5.64
C LEU A 63 -3.74 6.32 4.70
N GLN A 64 -2.54 6.90 4.67
CA GLN A 64 -2.25 8.02 3.77
C GLN A 64 -2.41 7.63 2.29
N GLU A 65 -1.86 6.47 1.88
CA GLU A 65 -2.01 5.99 0.49
C GLU A 65 -3.48 5.74 0.12
N ALA A 66 -4.31 5.26 1.06
CA ALA A 66 -5.74 5.07 0.85
C ALA A 66 -6.48 6.41 0.68
N ASP A 67 -6.12 7.43 1.48
CA ASP A 67 -6.68 8.77 1.37
C ASP A 67 -6.30 9.43 0.01
N GLU A 68 -5.04 9.30 -0.40
CA GLU A 68 -4.55 9.79 -1.71
C GLU A 68 -5.29 9.12 -2.87
N LEU A 69 -5.50 7.81 -2.80
CA LEU A 69 -6.24 7.07 -3.81
C LEU A 69 -7.72 7.50 -3.85
N SER A 70 -8.35 7.69 -2.69
CA SER A 70 -9.72 8.19 -2.60
C SER A 70 -9.88 9.57 -3.23
N MET A 71 -8.95 10.49 -2.99
CA MET A 71 -8.95 11.82 -3.62
C MET A 71 -8.77 11.73 -5.14
N ALA A 72 -7.88 10.85 -5.63
CA ALA A 72 -7.68 10.64 -7.05
C ALA A 72 -8.96 10.13 -7.74
N PHE A 73 -9.68 9.20 -7.11
CA PHE A 73 -10.97 8.72 -7.62
C PHE A 73 -12.03 9.82 -7.67
N GLN A 74 -12.15 10.65 -6.64
CA GLN A 74 -13.10 11.78 -6.63
C GLN A 74 -12.81 12.78 -7.74
N LYS A 75 -11.52 13.07 -7.98
CA LYS A 75 -11.10 13.95 -9.06
C LYS A 75 -11.47 13.37 -10.44
N LEU A 76 -11.19 12.08 -10.67
CA LEU A 76 -11.54 11.41 -11.92
C LEU A 76 -13.06 11.38 -12.15
N ASP A 77 -13.87 11.14 -11.11
CA ASP A 77 -15.33 11.17 -11.20
C ASP A 77 -15.84 12.56 -11.60
N LEU A 78 -15.26 13.63 -11.05
CA LEU A 78 -15.61 15.01 -11.43
C LEU A 78 -15.20 15.33 -12.86
N GLU A 79 -14.01 14.89 -13.30
CA GLU A 79 -13.53 15.07 -14.67
C GLU A 79 -14.42 14.34 -15.68
N LEU A 80 -14.83 13.11 -15.37
CA LEU A 80 -15.78 12.34 -16.19
C LEU A 80 -17.14 13.04 -16.30
N LYS A 81 -17.72 13.49 -15.18
CA LYS A 81 -18.98 14.24 -15.17
C LYS A 81 -18.92 15.53 -15.98
N THR A 82 -17.77 16.21 -15.93
CA THR A 82 -17.55 17.44 -16.70
C THR A 82 -17.49 17.14 -18.20
N GLN A 83 -16.74 16.11 -18.60
CA GLN A 83 -16.67 15.67 -20.00
C GLN A 83 -18.03 15.21 -20.54
N GLU A 84 -18.81 14.47 -19.74
CA GLU A 84 -20.17 14.05 -20.12
C GLU A 84 -21.12 15.23 -20.30
N ALA A 85 -21.05 16.24 -19.42
CA ALA A 85 -21.85 17.45 -19.53
C ALA A 85 -21.48 18.27 -20.78
N GLU A 86 -20.19 18.38 -21.11
CA GLU A 86 -19.71 19.07 -22.31
C GLU A 86 -20.09 18.32 -23.60
N ALA A 87 -20.00 16.99 -23.60
CA ALA A 87 -20.42 16.15 -24.72
C ALA A 87 -21.94 16.22 -24.97
N GLY A 88 -22.76 16.19 -23.91
CA GLY A 88 -24.22 16.31 -24.02
C GLY A 88 -24.72 17.72 -24.37
N ALA A 89 -23.93 18.77 -24.11
CA ALA A 89 -24.25 20.14 -24.50
C ALA A 89 -23.99 20.40 -26.00
N GLY A 90 -22.99 19.74 -26.60
CA GLY A 90 -22.71 19.83 -28.04
C GLY A 90 -23.81 19.25 -28.92
N GLU A 91 -24.49 18.21 -28.46
CA GLU A 91 -25.56 17.53 -29.21
C GLU A 91 -26.88 18.34 -29.25
N LYS A 92 -27.15 19.16 -28.23
CA LYS A 92 -28.35 20.01 -28.16
C LYS A 92 -28.26 21.33 -28.93
N MET A 93 -27.07 21.72 -29.41
CA MET A 93 -26.89 22.93 -30.21
C MET A 93 -26.89 22.68 -31.73
N GLN A 94 -27.01 21.43 -32.18
CA GLN A 94 -27.05 21.05 -33.61
C GLN A 94 -28.43 20.57 -34.10
N GLN A 95 -29.48 20.62 -33.27
CA GLN A 95 -30.87 20.34 -33.69
C GLN A 95 -31.71 21.61 -33.76
#